data_AF-A0A2V3IQG3-F1
#
_entry.id   AF-A0A2V3IQG3-F1
#
_cell.length_a   1.000
_cell.length_b   1.000
_cell.length_c   1.000
_cell.angle_alpha   90.00
_cell.angle_beta   90.00
_cell.angle_gamma   90.00
#
_symmetry.space_group_name_H-M   'P 1'
#
loop_
_entity.id
_entity.type
_entity.pdbx_description
1 polymer ?
#
loop_
_entity_poly.entity_id
_entity_poly.type
_entity_poly.pdbx_seq_one_letter_code
_entity_poly.pdbx_strand_id
1 'polypeptide(L)'
;MFIPIRAQIVSLVVTLVFVATELCVLWVAKTITVLFETQKLCRKVTIGLYQHCLRRRVTAAVVLLSFLALETLTSTLTQTSFRDEKVQRDCLKLVPITQTSDPNVFHDQRSESILYRCLNFNRDIFEQRLGGVSLEPSDVTCEDQPYYSYNNSQRVRRSTSSATMTCKNISSLNLERETVVHEWCVFHEVERDTLYMSAQPFPESEAEEEGSFIVTKVHTDITPFVPKVVDRYLHFFVKDSETEELHLRGVMFTDLVETQCSFSSGKTEGVTVPDFILVTVAALWLLAILGAIFTKLLTRKKTLIYLSDPFFWANISLEKVTIPKKNIRVDENGDILRDEGEFTWQKSASSLGQPSV
;
A
#
# COMPACT_ATOMS: atom_id res chain seq x y z
N MET A 1 4.06 0.91 -1.56
CA MET A 1 2.90 1.23 -2.44
C MET A 1 2.20 -0.04 -2.99
N PHE A 2 0.85 -0.09 -3.05
CA PHE A 2 0.09 -1.19 -3.69
C PHE A 2 -0.29 -0.83 -5.13
N ILE A 3 -0.01 -1.71 -6.08
CA ILE A 3 -0.32 -1.52 -7.49
C ILE A 3 -1.29 -2.64 -7.91
N PRO A 4 -2.52 -2.32 -8.36
CA PRO A 4 -3.54 -3.30 -8.73
C PRO A 4 -3.28 -3.86 -10.14
N ILE A 5 -2.07 -4.39 -10.34
CA ILE A 5 -1.62 -5.01 -11.59
C ILE A 5 -1.01 -6.36 -11.22
N ARG A 6 -1.25 -7.39 -12.04
CA ARG A 6 -0.67 -8.72 -11.86
C ARG A 6 0.86 -8.64 -11.75
N ALA A 7 1.44 -9.41 -10.84
CA ALA A 7 2.89 -9.42 -10.60
C ALA A 7 3.72 -9.70 -11.84
N GLN A 8 3.22 -10.55 -12.73
CA GLN A 8 3.85 -10.88 -14.01
C GLN A 8 4.05 -9.64 -14.90
N ILE A 9 3.06 -8.76 -14.96
CA ILE A 9 3.11 -7.54 -15.78
C ILE A 9 4.05 -6.53 -15.13
N VAL A 10 3.98 -6.36 -13.81
CA VAL A 10 4.88 -5.44 -13.08
C VAL A 10 6.34 -5.87 -13.24
N SER A 11 6.63 -7.16 -13.07
CA SER A 11 7.97 -7.72 -13.27
C SER A 11 8.47 -7.49 -14.69
N LEU A 12 7.65 -7.75 -15.71
CA LEU A 12 8.02 -7.49 -17.11
C LEU A 12 8.36 -6.02 -17.36
N VAL A 13 7.51 -5.09 -16.89
CA VAL A 13 7.74 -3.65 -17.05
C VAL A 13 9.02 -3.22 -16.35
N VAL A 14 9.24 -3.68 -15.12
CA VAL A 14 10.46 -3.37 -14.35
C VAL A 14 11.71 -3.90 -15.05
N THR A 15 11.70 -5.14 -15.57
CA THR A 15 12.82 -5.70 -16.33
C THR A 15 13.09 -4.91 -17.61
N LEU A 16 12.06 -4.54 -18.39
CA LEU A 16 12.24 -3.72 -19.60
C LEU A 16 12.86 -2.35 -19.27
N VAL A 17 12.40 -1.75 -18.18
CA VAL A 17 12.91 -0.48 -17.65
C VAL A 17 14.38 -0.63 -17.24
N PHE A 18 14.75 -1.75 -16.61
CA PHE A 18 16.14 -2.03 -16.23
C PHE A 18 17.06 -2.23 -17.42
N VAL A 19 16.65 -3.03 -18.41
CA VAL A 19 17.42 -3.23 -19.63
C VAL A 19 17.68 -1.91 -20.35
N ALA A 20 16.66 -1.04 -20.46
CA ALA A 20 16.82 0.28 -21.07
C ALA A 20 17.83 1.16 -20.31
N THR A 21 17.76 1.17 -18.97
CA THR A 21 18.75 1.90 -18.16
C THR A 21 20.15 1.31 -18.22
N GLU A 22 20.29 -0.01 -18.23
CA GLU A 22 21.58 -0.68 -18.32
C GLU A 22 22.28 -0.28 -19.62
N LEU A 23 21.56 -0.35 -20.75
CA LEU A 23 22.08 0.06 -22.06
C LEU A 23 22.49 1.54 -22.07
N CYS A 24 21.69 2.41 -21.44
CA CYS A 24 22.01 3.83 -21.33
C CYS A 24 23.28 4.07 -20.50
N VAL A 25 23.38 3.46 -19.31
CA VAL A 25 24.56 3.58 -18.43
C VAL A 25 25.81 3.01 -19.10
N LEU A 26 25.71 1.86 -19.78
CA LEU A 26 26.82 1.29 -20.55
C LEU A 26 27.27 2.23 -21.66
N TRP A 27 26.34 2.89 -22.36
CA TRP A 27 26.67 3.87 -23.39
C TRP A 27 27.36 5.11 -22.82
N VAL A 28 26.85 5.65 -21.71
CA VAL A 28 27.45 6.77 -20.98
C VAL A 28 28.86 6.43 -20.50
N ALA A 29 29.04 5.29 -19.86
CA ALA A 29 30.33 4.82 -19.33
C ALA A 29 31.37 4.63 -20.44
N LYS A 30 30.97 4.05 -21.59
CA LYS A 30 31.84 3.93 -22.77
C LYS A 30 32.26 5.32 -23.27
N THR A 31 31.31 6.24 -23.39
CA THR A 31 31.56 7.61 -23.88
C THR A 31 32.50 8.38 -22.96
N ILE A 32 32.29 8.30 -21.64
CA ILE A 32 33.15 8.92 -20.63
C ILE A 32 34.57 8.34 -20.71
N THR A 33 34.70 7.02 -20.82
CA THR A 33 36.01 6.37 -20.95
C THR A 33 36.76 6.89 -22.18
N VAL A 34 36.09 6.98 -23.34
CA VAL A 34 36.70 7.54 -24.56
C VAL A 34 37.07 9.01 -24.37
N LEU A 35 36.22 9.82 -23.74
CA LEU A 35 36.51 11.23 -23.44
C LEU A 35 37.75 11.41 -22.54
N PHE A 36 37.95 10.54 -21.55
CA PHE A 36 39.15 10.59 -20.71
C PHE A 36 40.41 10.17 -21.46
N GLU A 37 40.35 9.09 -22.24
CA GLU A 37 41.52 8.63 -22.98
C GLU A 37 41.90 9.63 -24.10
N THR A 38 40.93 10.23 -24.79
CA THR A 38 41.21 11.31 -25.76
C THR A 38 41.89 12.52 -25.10
N GLN A 39 41.45 12.93 -23.90
CA GLN A 39 42.12 14.00 -23.16
C GLN A 39 43.56 13.65 -22.77
N LYS A 40 43.84 12.39 -22.41
CA LYS A 40 45.21 11.92 -22.13
C LYS A 40 46.08 11.94 -23.38
N LEU A 41 45.55 11.53 -24.54
CA LEU A 41 46.26 11.63 -25.82
C LEU A 41 46.58 13.08 -26.18
N CYS A 42 45.65 14.00 -25.99
CA CYS A 42 45.89 15.44 -26.22
C CYS A 42 47.02 15.98 -25.33
N ARG A 43 47.24 15.39 -24.15
CA ARG A 43 48.35 15.71 -23.23
C ARG A 43 49.65 14.94 -23.53
N LYS A 44 49.73 14.25 -24.67
CA LYS A 44 50.88 13.43 -25.10
C LYS A 44 51.22 12.28 -24.13
N VAL A 45 50.26 11.83 -23.32
CA VAL A 45 50.43 10.67 -22.45
C VAL A 45 50.18 9.40 -23.26
N THR A 46 51.05 8.40 -23.15
CA THR A 46 50.89 7.11 -23.81
C THR A 46 49.76 6.30 -23.16
N ILE A 47 48.97 5.62 -23.99
CA ILE A 47 47.84 4.81 -23.54
C ILE A 47 48.06 3.38 -24.02
N GLY A 48 48.06 2.42 -23.08
CA GLY A 48 48.11 1.00 -23.42
C GLY A 48 46.76 0.51 -23.92
N LEU A 49 46.71 0.00 -25.15
CA LEU A 49 45.52 -0.65 -25.74
C LEU A 49 44.95 -1.75 -24.84
N TYR A 50 45.83 -2.58 -24.26
CA TYR A 50 45.44 -3.64 -23.33
C TYR A 50 44.70 -3.09 -22.10
N GLN A 51 45.22 -2.02 -21.48
CA GLN A 51 44.59 -1.40 -20.31
C GLN A 51 43.24 -0.76 -20.66
N HIS A 52 43.11 -0.16 -21.84
CA HIS A 52 41.83 0.39 -22.32
C HIS A 52 40.78 -0.71 -22.50
N CYS A 53 41.14 -1.80 -23.17
CA CYS A 53 40.26 -2.96 -23.36
C CYS A 53 39.87 -3.60 -22.02
N LEU A 54 40.83 -3.75 -21.10
CA LEU A 54 40.57 -4.29 -19.77
C LEU A 54 39.59 -3.41 -18.98
N ARG A 55 39.83 -2.09 -18.92
CA ARG A 55 38.91 -1.15 -18.24
C ARG A 55 37.50 -1.23 -18.81
N ARG A 56 37.36 -1.22 -20.14
CA ARG A 56 36.04 -1.31 -20.79
C ARG A 56 35.32 -2.61 -20.45
N ARG A 57 36.04 -3.74 -20.42
CA ARG A 57 35.47 -5.05 -20.01
C ARG A 57 35.06 -5.05 -18.54
N VAL A 58 35.91 -4.53 -17.65
CA VAL A 58 35.62 -4.45 -16.21
C VAL A 58 34.41 -3.55 -15.95
N THR A 59 34.34 -2.37 -16.56
CA THR A 59 33.19 -1.47 -16.40
C THR A 59 31.90 -2.11 -16.91
N ALA A 60 31.93 -2.79 -18.06
CA ALA A 60 30.76 -3.50 -18.57
C ALA A 60 30.32 -4.63 -17.62
N ALA A 61 31.25 -5.40 -17.09
CA ALA A 61 30.97 -6.46 -16.13
C ALA A 61 30.37 -5.92 -14.82
N VAL A 62 30.91 -4.82 -14.28
CA VAL A 62 30.40 -4.17 -13.07
C VAL A 62 28.98 -3.66 -13.28
N VAL A 63 28.70 -3.00 -14.40
CA VAL A 63 27.34 -2.52 -14.72
C VAL A 63 26.37 -3.68 -14.82
N LEU A 64 26.71 -4.72 -15.58
CA LEU A 64 25.84 -5.90 -15.74
C LEU A 64 25.57 -6.61 -14.41
N LEU A 65 26.60 -6.82 -13.57
CA LEU A 65 26.44 -7.41 -12.24
C LEU A 65 25.57 -6.54 -11.32
N SER A 66 25.69 -5.21 -11.40
CA SER A 66 24.87 -4.30 -10.59
C SER A 66 23.39 -4.32 -10.99
N PHE A 67 23.08 -4.39 -12.29
CA PHE A 67 21.70 -4.49 -12.77
C PHE A 67 21.10 -5.87 -12.49
N LEU A 68 21.89 -6.94 -12.59
CA LEU A 68 21.46 -8.28 -12.17
C LEU A 68 21.14 -8.32 -10.65
N ALA A 69 21.97 -7.70 -9.82
CA ALA A 69 21.70 -7.60 -8.38
C ALA A 69 20.44 -6.77 -8.10
N LEU A 70 20.22 -5.69 -8.84
CA LEU A 70 19.04 -4.85 -8.70
C LEU A 70 17.76 -5.61 -9.14
N GLU A 71 17.82 -6.33 -10.26
CA GLU A 71 16.72 -7.14 -10.74
C GLU A 71 16.35 -8.25 -9.76
N THR A 72 17.34 -8.97 -9.22
CA THR A 72 17.10 -9.99 -8.18
C THR A 72 16.53 -9.38 -6.89
N LEU A 73 17.03 -8.22 -6.45
CA LEU A 73 16.45 -7.50 -5.31
C LEU A 73 15.01 -7.08 -5.57
N THR A 74 14.72 -6.52 -6.73
CA THR A 74 13.33 -6.13 -7.06
C THR A 74 12.41 -7.34 -7.13
N SER A 75 12.82 -8.42 -7.80
CA SER A 75 12.01 -9.64 -7.92
C SER A 75 11.76 -10.33 -6.58
N THR A 76 12.72 -10.30 -5.66
CA THR A 76 12.57 -10.92 -4.32
C THR A 76 11.69 -10.08 -3.39
N LEU A 77 11.73 -8.76 -3.54
CA LEU A 77 10.97 -7.82 -2.71
C LEU A 77 9.59 -7.47 -3.27
N THR A 78 9.35 -7.68 -4.56
CA THR A 78 8.00 -7.61 -5.15
C THR A 78 7.22 -8.85 -4.76
N GLN A 79 6.35 -8.71 -3.76
CA GLN A 79 5.46 -9.79 -3.34
C GLN A 79 4.06 -9.57 -3.89
N THR A 80 3.43 -10.68 -4.30
CA THR A 80 1.99 -10.70 -4.57
C THR A 80 1.25 -10.45 -3.27
N SER A 81 0.35 -9.48 -3.29
CA SER A 81 -0.50 -9.14 -2.17
C SER A 81 -1.95 -9.12 -2.62
N PHE A 82 -2.82 -9.66 -1.80
CA PHE A 82 -4.26 -9.60 -2.00
C PHE A 82 -4.81 -8.48 -1.16
N ARG A 83 -5.46 -7.51 -1.80
CA ARG A 83 -6.18 -6.44 -1.11
C ARG A 83 -7.66 -6.62 -1.32
N ASP A 84 -8.42 -6.55 -0.24
CA ASP A 84 -9.88 -6.59 -0.33
C ASP A 84 -10.36 -5.39 -1.12
N GLU A 85 -11.05 -5.66 -2.22
CA GLU A 85 -11.67 -4.64 -3.03
C GLU A 85 -12.99 -4.24 -2.38
N LYS A 86 -13.07 -2.96 -2.04
CA LYS A 86 -14.23 -2.36 -1.43
C LYS A 86 -15.09 -1.74 -2.51
N VAL A 87 -16.30 -2.26 -2.69
CA VAL A 87 -17.31 -1.70 -3.60
C VAL A 87 -18.36 -1.00 -2.76
N GLN A 88 -18.65 0.25 -3.10
CA GLN A 88 -19.75 1.00 -2.51
C GLN A 88 -21.06 0.53 -3.15
N ARG A 89 -22.03 0.14 -2.32
CA ARG A 89 -23.38 -0.21 -2.76
C ARG A 89 -24.41 0.43 -1.85
N ASP A 90 -25.60 0.68 -2.38
CA ASP A 90 -26.73 1.11 -1.58
C ASP A 90 -27.12 0.00 -0.59
N CYS A 91 -27.30 0.38 0.67
CA CYS A 91 -27.48 -0.52 1.80
C CYS A 91 -28.45 0.06 2.82
N LEU A 92 -29.03 -0.84 3.61
CA LEU A 92 -29.61 -0.50 4.90
C LEU A 92 -28.51 -0.66 5.96
N LYS A 93 -28.13 0.43 6.62
CA LYS A 93 -27.10 0.42 7.67
C LYS A 93 -27.75 0.55 9.03
N LEU A 94 -27.32 -0.31 9.95
CA LEU A 94 -27.56 -0.17 11.38
C LEU A 94 -26.65 0.93 11.93
N VAL A 95 -27.24 2.02 12.41
CA VAL A 95 -26.53 3.17 12.96
C VAL A 95 -26.85 3.36 14.44
N PRO A 96 -25.96 3.98 15.22
CA PRO A 96 -26.26 4.37 16.60
C PRO A 96 -27.48 5.28 16.67
N ILE A 97 -28.27 5.15 17.75
CA ILE A 97 -29.37 6.06 18.11
C ILE A 97 -28.94 7.54 18.13
N THR A 98 -27.65 7.78 18.36
CA THR A 98 -27.01 9.09 18.45
C THR A 98 -26.94 9.81 17.11
N GLN A 99 -27.07 9.07 16.00
CA GLN A 99 -26.97 9.59 14.63
C GLN A 99 -28.34 9.81 13.97
N THR A 100 -29.45 9.42 14.61
CA THR A 100 -30.78 9.56 14.03
C THR A 100 -31.62 10.65 14.68
N SER A 101 -32.30 11.43 13.85
CA SER A 101 -33.19 12.51 14.28
C SER A 101 -34.66 12.10 14.35
N ASP A 102 -35.07 11.04 13.62
CA ASP A 102 -36.46 10.59 13.54
C ASP A 102 -36.65 9.26 14.29
N PRO A 103 -37.47 9.22 15.36
CA PRO A 103 -37.71 8.01 16.13
C PRO A 103 -38.65 6.99 15.46
N ASN A 104 -39.30 7.32 14.33
CA ASN A 104 -40.40 6.53 13.77
C ASN A 104 -40.03 5.67 12.54
N VAL A 105 -38.75 5.53 12.19
CA VAL A 105 -38.35 4.77 11.01
C VAL A 105 -38.45 3.27 11.31
N PHE A 106 -39.44 2.64 10.68
CA PHE A 106 -39.91 1.28 10.85
C PHE A 106 -38.79 0.21 10.91
N HIS A 107 -39.00 -0.76 11.80
CA HIS A 107 -38.34 -2.07 11.78
C HIS A 107 -38.78 -2.88 10.56
N ASP A 108 -37.89 -2.98 9.57
CA ASP A 108 -37.99 -3.96 8.49
C ASP A 108 -37.44 -5.32 8.99
N GLN A 109 -37.99 -6.45 8.54
CA GLN A 109 -37.42 -7.79 8.77
C GLN A 109 -35.94 -7.88 8.35
N ARG A 110 -35.51 -7.04 7.40
CA ARG A 110 -34.10 -6.93 7.00
C ARG A 110 -33.19 -6.42 8.12
N SER A 111 -33.71 -5.66 9.07
CA SER A 111 -32.97 -5.16 10.24
C SER A 111 -32.52 -6.29 11.17
N GLU A 112 -33.40 -7.27 11.37
CA GLU A 112 -33.12 -8.47 12.15
C GLU A 112 -31.96 -9.25 11.54
N SER A 113 -31.89 -9.32 10.21
CA SER A 113 -30.77 -9.99 9.53
C SER A 113 -29.41 -9.36 9.84
N ILE A 114 -29.34 -8.03 10.00
CA ILE A 114 -28.11 -7.33 10.39
C ILE A 114 -27.83 -7.59 11.88
N LEU A 115 -28.83 -7.42 12.74
CA LEU A 115 -28.70 -7.64 14.19
C LEU A 115 -28.14 -9.03 14.48
N TYR A 116 -28.75 -10.08 13.93
CA TYR A 116 -28.32 -11.46 14.16
C TYR A 116 -26.97 -11.80 13.50
N ARG A 117 -26.67 -11.28 12.29
CA ARG A 117 -25.38 -11.58 11.61
C ARG A 117 -24.20 -10.81 12.17
N CYS A 118 -24.44 -9.64 12.75
CA CYS A 118 -23.42 -8.80 13.38
C CYS A 118 -23.39 -8.97 14.92
N LEU A 119 -24.09 -9.98 15.44
CA LEU A 119 -24.00 -10.39 16.83
C LEU A 119 -22.82 -11.34 17.01
N ASN A 120 -21.95 -11.01 17.96
CA ASN A 120 -20.94 -11.92 18.44
C ASN A 120 -21.33 -12.41 19.84
N PHE A 121 -21.19 -13.72 20.07
CA PHE A 121 -21.55 -14.34 21.33
C PHE A 121 -20.33 -15.01 21.94
N ASN A 122 -19.94 -14.53 23.13
CA ASN A 122 -18.81 -15.07 23.87
C ASN A 122 -19.24 -15.47 25.28
N ARG A 123 -19.52 -16.78 25.45
CA ARG A 123 -20.02 -17.40 26.70
C ARG A 123 -21.39 -16.88 27.13
N ASP A 124 -21.43 -15.77 27.87
CA ASP A 124 -22.65 -15.12 28.38
C ASP A 124 -22.73 -13.65 27.94
N ILE A 125 -21.72 -13.17 27.22
CA ILE A 125 -21.62 -11.78 26.77
C ILE A 125 -22.09 -11.72 25.31
N PHE A 126 -23.14 -10.94 25.10
CA PHE A 126 -23.63 -10.55 23.79
C PHE A 126 -22.94 -9.27 23.38
N GLU A 127 -22.29 -9.27 22.22
CA GLU A 127 -21.60 -8.12 21.63
C GLU A 127 -22.27 -7.78 20.31
N GLN A 128 -23.00 -6.66 20.27
CA GLN A 128 -23.62 -6.19 19.04
C GLN A 128 -22.65 -5.29 18.28
N ARG A 129 -22.33 -5.67 17.05
CA ARG A 129 -21.61 -4.80 16.11
C ARG A 129 -22.62 -4.10 15.20
N LEU A 130 -22.26 -2.90 14.78
CA LEU A 130 -22.98 -2.22 13.70
C LEU A 130 -22.65 -2.89 12.38
N GLY A 131 -23.49 -2.68 11.38
CA GLY A 131 -23.30 -3.29 10.08
C GLY A 131 -24.27 -2.74 9.06
N GLY A 132 -24.19 -3.25 7.85
CA GLY A 132 -25.13 -2.95 6.79
C GLY A 132 -25.42 -4.16 5.94
N VAL A 133 -26.63 -4.21 5.40
CA VAL A 133 -27.04 -5.19 4.39
C VAL A 133 -27.21 -4.47 3.05
N SER A 134 -26.59 -4.98 1.99
CA SER A 134 -26.79 -4.41 0.65
C SER A 134 -28.20 -4.70 0.17
N LEU A 135 -28.78 -3.75 -0.58
CA LEU A 135 -30.11 -3.93 -1.15
C LEU A 135 -30.12 -5.06 -2.18
N GLU A 136 -29.05 -5.19 -2.96
CA GLU A 136 -28.83 -6.27 -3.92
C GLU A 136 -27.33 -6.43 -4.24
N PRO A 137 -26.73 -7.64 -4.13
CA PRO A 137 -27.22 -8.83 -3.41
C PRO A 137 -27.32 -8.57 -1.90
N SER A 138 -28.09 -9.36 -1.13
CA SER A 138 -28.23 -9.20 0.34
C SER A 138 -26.96 -9.57 1.15
N ASP A 139 -25.80 -9.04 0.76
CA ASP A 139 -24.54 -9.24 1.48
C ASP A 139 -24.55 -8.41 2.75
N VAL A 140 -24.04 -8.97 3.86
CA VAL A 140 -23.95 -8.28 5.15
C VAL A 140 -22.49 -7.99 5.48
N THR A 141 -22.22 -6.75 5.87
CA THR A 141 -20.94 -6.30 6.40
C THR A 141 -21.12 -5.85 7.84
N CYS A 142 -20.22 -6.25 8.72
CA CYS A 142 -20.21 -5.86 10.13
C CYS A 142 -18.94 -5.07 10.43
N GLU A 143 -19.04 -4.10 11.33
CA GLU A 143 -17.89 -3.36 11.84
C GLU A 143 -17.04 -4.26 12.76
N ASP A 144 -15.73 -3.98 12.84
CA ASP A 144 -14.80 -4.83 13.60
C ASP A 144 -15.00 -4.71 15.11
N GLN A 145 -15.44 -3.53 15.58
CA GLN A 145 -15.62 -3.21 16.99
C GLN A 145 -17.10 -3.31 17.40
N PRO A 146 -17.39 -3.83 18.60
CA PRO A 146 -18.75 -3.83 19.13
C PRO A 146 -19.19 -2.41 19.48
N TYR A 147 -20.46 -2.12 19.22
CA TYR A 147 -21.09 -0.87 19.61
C TYR A 147 -21.59 -0.92 21.04
N TYR A 148 -22.25 -2.01 21.42
CA TYR A 148 -22.55 -2.30 22.82
C TYR A 148 -22.33 -3.77 23.13
N SER A 149 -22.15 -4.05 24.42
CA SER A 149 -22.11 -5.40 24.96
C SER A 149 -22.89 -5.49 26.25
N TYR A 150 -23.54 -6.63 26.47
CA TYR A 150 -24.26 -6.89 27.72
C TYR A 150 -24.21 -8.37 28.05
N ASN A 151 -24.39 -8.67 29.33
CA ASN A 151 -24.49 -10.04 29.81
C ASN A 151 -25.86 -10.24 30.45
N ASN A 152 -26.71 -11.06 29.83
CA ASN A 152 -28.08 -11.28 30.27
C ASN A 152 -28.16 -11.95 31.66
N SER A 153 -27.14 -12.75 31.99
CA SER A 153 -27.01 -13.43 33.29
C SER A 153 -26.48 -12.51 34.39
N GLN A 154 -25.80 -11.41 34.02
CA GLN A 154 -25.23 -10.47 34.96
C GLN A 154 -26.25 -9.41 35.38
N ARG A 155 -26.93 -9.69 36.49
CA ARG A 155 -27.80 -8.73 37.17
C ARG A 155 -27.10 -8.17 38.40
N VAL A 156 -27.05 -6.85 38.51
CA VAL A 156 -26.44 -6.17 39.66
C VAL A 156 -27.56 -5.54 40.48
N ARG A 157 -27.53 -5.75 41.79
CA ARG A 157 -28.40 -5.01 42.71
C ARG A 157 -27.77 -3.65 42.99
N ARG A 158 -28.53 -2.59 42.77
CA ARG A 158 -28.15 -1.22 43.11
C ARG A 158 -29.29 -0.51 43.81
N SER A 159 -28.93 0.48 44.63
CA SER A 159 -29.91 1.40 45.21
C SER A 159 -30.59 2.18 44.09
N THR A 160 -31.92 2.24 44.11
CA THR A 160 -32.70 3.05 43.16
C THR A 160 -32.61 4.54 43.51
N SER A 161 -32.22 4.88 44.75
CA SER A 161 -32.10 6.25 45.23
C SER A 161 -31.05 7.10 44.49
N SER A 162 -30.03 6.46 43.90
CA SER A 162 -28.99 7.13 43.11
C SER A 162 -29.25 7.08 41.61
N ALA A 163 -30.25 6.31 41.17
CA ALA A 163 -30.62 6.16 39.77
C ALA A 163 -31.63 7.24 39.36
N THR A 164 -31.61 7.61 38.09
CA THR A 164 -32.64 8.47 37.51
C THR A 164 -33.84 7.61 37.15
N MET A 165 -35.03 7.99 37.61
CA MET A 165 -36.29 7.37 37.19
C MET A 165 -36.84 8.10 35.98
N THR A 166 -37.27 7.36 34.96
CA THR A 166 -37.98 7.93 33.82
C THR A 166 -39.26 7.15 33.60
N CYS A 167 -40.38 7.86 33.64
CA CYS A 167 -41.71 7.30 33.52
C CYS A 167 -42.37 7.80 32.24
N LYS A 168 -43.17 6.94 31.61
CA LYS A 168 -43.96 7.29 30.44
C LYS A 168 -45.37 6.77 30.61
N ASN A 169 -46.32 7.67 30.37
CA ASN A 169 -47.71 7.32 30.19
C ASN A 169 -47.86 6.56 28.87
N ILE A 170 -48.06 5.26 28.96
CA ILE A 170 -48.29 4.42 27.80
C ILE A 170 -49.73 3.94 27.87
N SER A 171 -50.54 4.44 26.95
CA SER A 171 -51.88 3.92 26.73
C SER A 171 -51.73 2.50 26.18
N SER A 172 -51.97 1.48 27.01
CA SER A 172 -52.05 0.12 26.52
C SER A 172 -53.32 -0.02 25.67
N LEU A 173 -53.14 -0.41 24.42
CA LEU A 173 -54.24 -0.79 23.53
C LEU A 173 -54.78 -2.12 24.03
N ASN A 174 -55.87 -2.10 24.80
CA ASN A 174 -56.69 -3.29 24.99
C ASN A 174 -58.10 -3.09 24.46
N LEU A 175 -58.55 -4.15 23.78
CA LEU A 175 -59.79 -4.32 23.06
C LEU A 175 -61.00 -3.62 23.70
N GLU A 176 -61.65 -2.79 22.88
CA GLU A 176 -63.08 -2.49 22.86
C GLU A 176 -63.79 -1.69 23.97
N ARG A 177 -63.24 -1.41 25.16
CA ARG A 177 -63.87 -0.43 26.10
C ARG A 177 -62.90 -0.09 27.25
N GLU A 178 -62.62 1.21 27.41
CA GLU A 178 -61.72 1.85 28.40
C GLU A 178 -60.21 1.73 28.14
N THR A 179 -59.62 2.84 27.69
CA THR A 179 -58.17 3.07 27.72
C THR A 179 -57.74 3.31 29.17
N VAL A 180 -57.17 2.29 29.81
CA VAL A 180 -56.48 2.47 31.08
C VAL A 180 -55.08 2.99 30.79
N VAL A 181 -54.77 4.19 31.27
CA VAL A 181 -53.42 4.77 31.17
C VAL A 181 -52.62 4.26 32.35
N HIS A 182 -51.65 3.39 32.10
CA HIS A 182 -50.66 3.00 33.09
C HIS A 182 -49.37 3.78 32.84
N GLU A 183 -48.81 4.34 33.91
CA GLU A 183 -47.49 4.97 33.90
C GLU A 183 -46.43 3.90 34.18
N TRP A 184 -45.58 3.64 33.20
CA TRP A 184 -44.49 2.68 33.29
C TRP A 184 -43.17 3.40 33.48
N CYS A 185 -42.41 2.97 34.49
CA CYS A 185 -41.16 3.59 34.91
C CYS A 185 -39.99 2.64 34.75
N VAL A 186 -38.82 3.23 34.49
CA VAL A 186 -37.52 2.53 34.40
C VAL A 186 -36.49 3.34 35.17
N PHE A 187 -35.72 2.64 36.00
CA PHE A 187 -34.54 3.22 36.63
C PHE A 187 -33.34 3.07 35.69
N HIS A 188 -32.56 4.14 35.54
CA HIS A 188 -31.32 4.11 34.78
C HIS A 188 -30.23 4.97 35.41
N GLU A 189 -28.99 4.57 35.19
CA GLU A 189 -27.79 5.26 35.66
C GLU A 189 -26.68 5.05 34.63
N VAL A 190 -25.91 6.10 34.32
CA VAL A 190 -24.73 5.99 33.46
C VAL A 190 -23.47 6.23 34.29
N GLU A 191 -22.59 5.23 34.29
CA GLU A 191 -21.28 5.32 34.91
C GLU A 191 -20.21 5.11 33.82
N ARG A 192 -19.55 6.20 33.41
CA ARG A 192 -18.58 6.22 32.30
C ARG A 192 -19.24 5.71 31.00
N ASP A 193 -18.85 4.52 30.55
CA ASP A 193 -19.31 3.87 29.31
C ASP A 193 -20.32 2.75 29.61
N THR A 194 -20.91 2.73 30.80
CA THR A 194 -21.81 1.66 31.25
C THR A 194 -23.18 2.21 31.60
N LEU A 195 -24.20 1.74 30.91
CA LEU A 195 -25.60 1.96 31.24
C LEU A 195 -26.09 0.84 32.15
N TYR A 196 -26.56 1.22 33.34
CA TYR A 196 -27.35 0.39 34.22
C TYR A 196 -28.82 0.72 33.96
N MET A 197 -29.63 -0.29 33.68
CA MET A 197 -31.07 -0.11 33.49
C MET A 197 -31.84 -1.19 34.24
N SER A 198 -32.96 -0.84 34.86
CA SER A 198 -33.82 -1.83 35.52
C SER A 198 -34.17 -2.96 34.55
N ALA A 199 -34.17 -4.19 35.04
CA ALA A 199 -34.34 -5.37 34.19
C ALA A 199 -35.70 -5.42 33.49
N GLN A 200 -36.73 -4.83 34.10
CA GLN A 200 -38.07 -4.69 33.55
C GLN A 200 -38.62 -3.30 33.91
N PRO A 201 -39.52 -2.73 33.09
CA PRO A 201 -40.35 -1.62 33.51
C PRO A 201 -41.32 -2.04 34.61
N PHE A 202 -41.65 -1.10 35.50
CA PHE A 202 -42.56 -1.31 36.62
C PHE A 202 -43.49 -0.10 36.76
N PRO A 203 -44.71 -0.26 37.30
CA PRO A 203 -45.55 0.89 37.63
C PRO A 203 -44.91 1.70 38.78
N GLU A 204 -45.07 3.03 38.78
CA GLU A 204 -44.44 3.90 39.79
C GLU A 204 -44.74 3.48 41.24
N SER A 205 -45.95 2.96 41.49
CA SER A 205 -46.38 2.46 42.80
C SER A 205 -45.59 1.27 43.33
N GLU A 206 -44.87 0.56 42.45
CA GLU A 206 -44.04 -0.61 42.75
C GLU A 206 -42.54 -0.28 42.80
N ALA A 207 -42.18 1.01 42.89
CA ALA A 207 -40.78 1.42 43.02
C ALA A 207 -40.16 0.89 44.32
N GLU A 208 -39.22 -0.06 44.19
CA GLU A 208 -38.45 -0.62 45.31
C GLU A 208 -37.20 0.24 45.63
N GLU A 209 -36.72 0.20 46.87
CA GLU A 209 -35.49 0.89 47.29
C GLU A 209 -34.21 0.27 46.67
N GLU A 210 -34.23 -1.02 46.37
CA GLU A 210 -33.16 -1.73 45.66
C GLU A 210 -33.71 -2.43 44.43
N GLY A 211 -33.11 -2.17 43.26
CA GLY A 211 -33.55 -2.73 41.98
C GLY A 211 -32.55 -3.72 41.40
N SER A 212 -33.04 -4.63 40.55
CA SER A 212 -32.19 -5.46 39.70
C SER A 212 -31.89 -4.73 38.38
N PHE A 213 -30.61 -4.46 38.13
CA PHE A 213 -30.14 -3.75 36.93
C PHE A 213 -29.42 -4.71 35.98
N ILE A 214 -29.73 -4.59 34.69
CA ILE A 214 -28.95 -5.19 33.61
C ILE A 214 -27.87 -4.20 33.19
N VAL A 215 -26.64 -4.69 33.12
CA VAL A 215 -25.45 -3.89 32.83
C VAL A 215 -25.16 -3.94 31.33
N THR A 216 -25.09 -2.78 30.68
CA THR A 216 -24.73 -2.66 29.26
C THR A 216 -23.57 -1.70 29.09
N LYS A 217 -22.47 -2.20 28.53
CA LYS A 217 -21.33 -1.39 28.18
C LYS A 217 -21.53 -0.85 26.76
N VAL A 218 -21.61 0.46 26.61
CA VAL A 218 -21.78 1.16 25.33
C VAL A 218 -20.45 1.81 24.98
N HIS A 219 -19.87 1.48 23.84
CA HIS A 219 -18.52 1.95 23.45
C HIS A 219 -18.50 3.38 22.87
N THR A 220 -19.55 4.16 23.15
CA THR A 220 -19.72 5.55 22.73
C THR A 220 -20.42 6.33 23.84
N ASP A 221 -20.19 7.63 23.93
CA ASP A 221 -20.91 8.49 24.89
C ASP A 221 -22.42 8.49 24.59
N ILE A 222 -23.17 7.80 25.44
CA ILE A 222 -24.63 7.64 25.34
C ILE A 222 -25.38 8.61 26.24
N THR A 223 -24.68 9.33 27.14
CA THR A 223 -25.26 10.18 28.18
C THR A 223 -26.35 11.13 27.67
N PRO A 224 -26.15 11.90 26.57
CA PRO A 224 -27.18 12.81 26.08
C PRO A 224 -28.37 12.09 25.40
N PHE A 225 -28.24 10.80 25.10
CA PHE A 225 -29.23 9.99 24.40
C PHE A 225 -29.96 8.99 25.29
N VAL A 226 -29.59 8.86 26.57
CA VAL A 226 -30.26 7.96 27.53
C VAL A 226 -31.76 8.19 27.59
N PRO A 227 -32.29 9.43 27.61
CA PRO A 227 -33.74 9.64 27.60
C PRO A 227 -34.41 9.01 26.37
N LYS A 228 -33.78 9.10 25.19
CA LYS A 228 -34.28 8.51 23.94
C LYS A 228 -34.19 6.97 23.96
N VAL A 229 -33.13 6.42 24.54
CA VAL A 229 -32.95 4.97 24.73
C VAL A 229 -34.04 4.39 25.64
N VAL A 230 -34.30 5.05 26.78
CA VAL A 230 -35.34 4.63 27.75
C VAL A 230 -36.74 4.80 27.16
N ASP A 231 -36.98 5.88 26.42
CA ASP A 231 -38.25 6.10 25.73
C ASP A 231 -38.59 4.97 24.74
N ARG A 232 -37.59 4.52 23.96
CA ARG A 232 -37.73 3.37 23.05
C ARG A 232 -37.95 2.07 23.82
N TYR A 233 -37.18 1.82 24.87
CA TYR A 233 -37.35 0.62 25.70
C TYR A 233 -38.79 0.48 26.21
N LEU A 234 -39.31 1.54 26.82
CA LEU A 234 -40.68 1.59 27.33
C LEU A 234 -41.71 1.39 26.21
N HIS A 235 -41.50 2.02 25.04
CA HIS A 235 -42.41 1.86 23.89
C HIS A 235 -42.47 0.42 23.38
N PHE A 236 -41.32 -0.23 23.17
CA PHE A 236 -41.26 -1.58 22.62
C PHE A 236 -41.69 -2.63 23.64
N PHE A 237 -41.31 -2.49 24.91
CA PHE A 237 -41.71 -3.43 25.96
C PHE A 237 -43.23 -3.51 26.12
N VAL A 238 -43.94 -2.38 26.08
CA VAL A 238 -45.41 -2.36 26.22
C VAL A 238 -46.12 -2.86 24.95
N LYS A 239 -45.56 -2.57 23.77
CA LYS A 239 -46.14 -3.00 22.50
C LYS A 239 -46.00 -4.51 22.29
N ASP A 240 -44.91 -5.10 22.75
CA ASP A 240 -44.56 -6.49 22.50
C ASP A 240 -43.89 -7.10 23.75
N SER A 241 -44.73 -7.49 24.72
CA SER A 241 -44.30 -7.96 26.05
C SER A 241 -43.52 -9.28 26.04
N GLU A 242 -43.48 -9.99 24.91
CA GLU A 242 -42.74 -11.25 24.74
C GLU A 242 -41.40 -11.07 24.01
N THR A 243 -41.00 -9.82 23.72
CA THR A 243 -39.77 -9.53 22.99
C THR A 243 -38.53 -10.01 23.76
N GLU A 244 -37.67 -10.80 23.11
CA GLU A 244 -36.39 -11.20 23.67
C GLU A 244 -35.51 -9.97 23.99
N GLU A 245 -34.81 -9.98 25.14
CA GLU A 245 -33.94 -8.89 25.60
C GLU A 245 -32.91 -8.46 24.53
N LEU A 246 -32.44 -9.40 23.71
CA LEU A 246 -31.54 -9.14 22.59
C LEU A 246 -32.16 -8.21 21.56
N HIS A 247 -33.37 -8.53 21.12
CA HIS A 247 -34.11 -7.72 20.14
C HIS A 247 -34.41 -6.35 20.74
N LEU A 248 -34.89 -6.33 21.98
CA LEU A 248 -35.23 -5.10 22.70
C LEU A 248 -34.03 -4.15 22.82
N ARG A 249 -32.83 -4.67 23.12
CA ARG A 249 -31.60 -3.85 23.12
C ARG A 249 -31.19 -3.40 21.73
N GLY A 250 -31.35 -4.26 20.72
CA GLY A 250 -31.11 -3.87 19.33
C GLY A 250 -31.91 -2.62 18.96
N VAL A 251 -33.22 -2.63 19.20
CA VAL A 251 -34.11 -1.53 18.85
C VAL A 251 -33.93 -0.27 19.70
N MET A 252 -33.51 -0.44 20.96
CA MET A 252 -33.22 0.67 21.86
C MET A 252 -31.99 1.48 21.44
N PHE A 253 -30.90 0.79 21.08
CA PHE A 253 -29.60 1.41 20.89
C PHE A 253 -29.31 1.76 19.42
N THR A 254 -30.02 1.14 18.49
CA THR A 254 -29.72 1.28 17.07
C THR A 254 -30.94 1.69 16.26
N ASP A 255 -30.66 2.15 15.05
CA ASP A 255 -31.65 2.60 14.08
C ASP A 255 -31.22 2.18 12.67
N LEU A 256 -32.14 2.27 11.72
CA LEU A 256 -31.87 1.95 10.33
C LEU A 256 -31.86 3.19 9.47
N VAL A 257 -30.84 3.31 8.62
CA VAL A 257 -30.73 4.37 7.63
C VAL A 257 -30.33 3.76 6.29
N GLU A 258 -31.03 4.15 5.22
CA GLU A 258 -30.58 3.89 3.85
C GLU A 258 -29.38 4.79 3.52
N THR A 259 -28.28 4.16 3.15
CA THR A 259 -27.02 4.86 2.85
C THR A 259 -26.15 4.03 1.91
N GLN A 260 -24.90 4.45 1.68
CA GLN A 260 -23.92 3.67 0.94
C GLN A 260 -22.95 2.96 1.89
N CYS A 261 -22.84 1.64 1.73
CA CYS A 261 -21.93 0.81 2.50
C CYS A 261 -20.83 0.23 1.59
N SER A 262 -19.65 0.06 2.18
CA SER A 262 -18.52 -0.59 1.55
C SER A 262 -18.57 -2.09 1.78
N PHE A 263 -18.83 -2.87 0.74
CA PHE A 263 -18.79 -4.33 0.77
C PHE A 263 -17.50 -4.87 0.18
N SER A 264 -17.02 -6.00 0.69
CA SER A 264 -15.92 -6.74 0.08
C SER A 264 -16.43 -7.46 -1.16
N SER A 265 -16.05 -7.00 -2.35
CA SER A 265 -16.47 -7.61 -3.62
C SER A 265 -15.53 -8.73 -4.08
N GLY A 266 -14.45 -8.96 -3.33
CA GLY A 266 -13.42 -9.94 -3.65
C GLY A 266 -12.03 -9.47 -3.26
N LYS A 267 -11.04 -10.28 -3.59
CA LYS A 267 -9.62 -9.96 -3.41
C LYS A 267 -9.03 -9.54 -4.75
N THR A 268 -8.56 -8.30 -4.83
CA THR A 268 -7.73 -7.87 -5.96
C THR A 268 -6.32 -8.34 -5.73
N GLU A 269 -5.82 -9.13 -6.68
CA GLU A 269 -4.41 -9.48 -6.74
C GLU A 269 -3.62 -8.25 -7.23
N GLY A 270 -2.62 -7.84 -6.48
CA GLY A 270 -1.71 -6.78 -6.86
C GLY A 270 -0.31 -7.03 -6.35
N VAL A 271 0.56 -6.04 -6.57
CA VAL A 271 1.95 -6.07 -6.08
C VAL A 271 2.15 -4.98 -5.05
N THR A 272 2.74 -5.36 -3.93
CA THR A 272 3.29 -4.38 -2.98
C THR A 272 4.75 -4.16 -3.30
N VAL A 273 5.10 -2.93 -3.70
CA VAL A 273 6.48 -2.51 -3.93
C VAL A 273 6.92 -1.63 -2.75
N PRO A 274 8.01 -1.97 -2.05
CA PRO A 274 8.60 -1.10 -1.06
C PRO A 274 9.04 0.24 -1.66
N ASP A 275 8.77 1.34 -0.95
CA ASP A 275 8.97 2.68 -1.51
C ASP A 275 10.45 2.99 -1.82
N PHE A 276 11.39 2.41 -1.07
CA PHE A 276 12.83 2.58 -1.33
C PHE A 276 13.26 1.99 -2.68
N ILE A 277 12.59 0.95 -3.18
CA ILE A 277 12.87 0.38 -4.50
C ILE A 277 12.46 1.39 -5.57
N LEU A 278 11.26 1.95 -5.46
CA LEU A 278 10.77 2.97 -6.39
C LEU A 278 11.71 4.18 -6.44
N VAL A 279 12.15 4.66 -5.27
CA VAL A 279 13.11 5.77 -5.16
C VAL A 279 14.45 5.42 -5.81
N THR A 280 14.97 4.21 -5.58
CA THR A 280 16.25 3.76 -6.14
C THR A 280 16.18 3.66 -7.66
N VAL A 281 15.11 3.08 -8.20
CA VAL A 281 14.88 2.98 -9.65
C VAL A 281 14.77 4.37 -10.27
N ALA A 282 13.99 5.26 -9.66
CA ALA A 282 13.85 6.64 -10.14
C ALA A 282 15.18 7.40 -10.12
N ALA A 283 15.98 7.26 -9.06
CA ALA A 283 17.30 7.88 -8.95
C ALA A 283 18.26 7.36 -10.03
N LEU A 284 18.30 6.05 -10.27
CA LEU A 284 19.12 5.44 -11.33
C LEU A 284 18.73 5.96 -12.72
N TRP A 285 17.44 6.10 -12.99
CA TRP A 285 16.94 6.70 -14.22
C TRP A 285 17.38 8.14 -14.40
N LEU A 286 17.21 8.96 -13.37
CA LEU A 286 17.65 10.36 -13.39
C LEU A 286 19.15 10.46 -13.64
N LEU A 287 19.97 9.64 -12.96
CA LEU A 287 21.42 9.60 -13.16
C LEU A 287 21.79 9.15 -14.58
N ALA A 288 21.11 8.16 -15.14
CA ALA A 288 21.34 7.70 -16.50
C ALA A 288 21.02 8.80 -17.54
N ILE A 289 19.87 9.47 -17.38
CA ILE A 289 19.45 10.58 -18.26
C ILE A 289 20.41 11.76 -18.15
N LEU A 290 20.73 12.20 -16.94
CA LEU A 290 21.66 13.31 -16.71
C LEU A 290 23.05 12.97 -17.25
N GLY A 291 23.51 11.75 -17.05
CA GLY A 291 24.75 11.23 -17.64
C GLY A 291 24.73 11.29 -19.17
N ALA A 292 23.64 10.88 -19.80
CA ALA A 292 23.50 10.91 -21.25
C ALA A 292 23.44 12.34 -21.83
N ILE A 293 22.76 13.26 -21.15
CA ILE A 293 22.73 14.67 -21.52
C ILE A 293 24.14 15.27 -21.38
N PHE A 294 24.80 15.03 -20.26
CA PHE A 294 26.13 15.54 -19.98
C PHE A 294 27.16 15.02 -20.99
N THR A 295 27.16 13.71 -21.30
CA THR A 295 28.05 13.17 -22.33
C THR A 295 27.77 13.79 -23.69
N LYS A 296 26.50 13.94 -24.09
CA LYS A 296 26.13 14.60 -25.35
C LYS A 296 26.59 16.06 -25.42
N LEU A 297 26.52 16.80 -24.32
CA LEU A 297 27.01 18.19 -24.25
C LEU A 297 28.54 18.26 -24.36
N LEU A 298 29.25 17.33 -23.74
CA LEU A 298 30.71 17.26 -23.81
C LEU A 298 31.22 16.85 -25.19
N THR A 299 30.53 15.92 -25.86
CA THR A 299 30.93 15.43 -27.19
C THR A 299 30.64 16.46 -28.29
N ARG A 300 29.62 17.32 -28.13
CA ARG A 300 29.32 18.40 -29.10
C ARG A 300 30.49 19.35 -29.38
N LYS A 301 31.40 19.56 -28.43
CA LYS A 301 32.51 20.54 -28.55
C LYS A 301 33.87 19.91 -28.87
N LYS A 302 33.98 18.58 -28.94
CA LYS A 302 35.27 17.90 -29.09
C LYS A 302 35.23 16.87 -30.22
N THR A 303 36.23 16.90 -31.10
CA THR A 303 36.52 15.79 -32.02
C THR A 303 36.93 14.57 -31.21
N LEU A 304 35.99 13.64 -31.03
CA LEU A 304 36.26 12.36 -30.40
C LEU A 304 37.16 11.54 -31.32
N ILE A 305 38.37 11.22 -30.86
CA ILE A 305 39.21 10.24 -31.51
C ILE A 305 38.66 8.85 -31.17
N TYR A 306 38.29 8.06 -32.17
CA TYR A 306 37.77 6.71 -31.99
C TYR A 306 38.93 5.75 -31.67
N LEU A 307 39.28 5.61 -30.38
CA LEU A 307 40.34 4.69 -29.94
C LEU A 307 40.04 3.20 -30.21
N SER A 308 38.80 2.84 -30.50
CA SER A 308 38.40 1.46 -30.78
C SER A 308 38.52 1.06 -32.25
N ASP A 309 38.88 2.00 -33.14
CA ASP A 309 39.10 1.69 -34.54
C ASP A 309 40.54 1.18 -34.74
N PRO A 310 40.75 -0.12 -35.06
CA PRO A 310 42.08 -0.66 -35.32
C PRO A 310 42.77 0.02 -36.52
N PHE A 311 42.02 0.55 -37.49
CA PHE A 311 42.58 1.25 -38.65
C PHE A 311 43.17 2.62 -38.28
N PHE A 312 42.57 3.31 -37.30
CA PHE A 312 43.11 4.56 -36.77
C PHE A 312 44.51 4.34 -36.16
N TRP A 313 44.69 3.25 -35.41
CA TRP A 313 45.99 2.90 -34.83
C TRP A 313 46.99 2.39 -35.87
N ALA A 314 46.53 1.65 -36.88
CA ALA A 314 47.37 1.20 -37.98
C ALA A 314 47.97 2.40 -38.73
N ASN A 315 47.15 3.42 -39.05
CA ASN A 315 47.61 4.63 -39.74
C ASN A 315 48.63 5.44 -38.90
N ILE A 316 48.38 5.63 -37.60
CA ILE A 316 49.33 6.35 -36.73
C ILE A 316 50.64 5.59 -36.55
N SER A 317 50.57 4.26 -36.49
CA SER A 317 51.77 3.42 -36.33
C SER A 317 52.62 3.42 -37.60
N LEU A 318 51.98 3.45 -38.78
CA LEU A 318 52.66 3.54 -40.08
C LEU A 318 53.31 4.91 -40.31
N GLU A 319 52.69 6.00 -39.85
CA GLU A 319 53.22 7.37 -40.00
C GLU A 319 54.51 7.60 -39.17
N LYS A 320 54.71 6.84 -38.09
CA LYS A 320 55.95 6.85 -37.29
C LYS A 320 57.03 5.89 -37.79
N VAL A 321 56.70 4.96 -38.68
CA VAL A 321 57.69 4.22 -39.43
C VAL A 321 58.10 5.11 -40.60
N THR A 322 59.02 6.03 -40.37
CA THR A 322 59.79 6.64 -41.47
C THR A 322 60.49 5.51 -42.20
N ILE A 323 59.86 5.01 -43.26
CA ILE A 323 60.52 4.23 -44.29
C ILE A 323 61.64 5.14 -44.78
N PRO A 324 62.93 4.79 -44.60
CA PRO A 324 63.99 5.57 -45.21
C PRO A 324 63.67 5.61 -46.70
N LYS A 325 63.58 6.82 -47.28
CA LYS A 325 63.40 7.00 -48.72
C LYS A 325 64.52 6.24 -49.42
N LYS A 326 64.26 4.97 -49.77
CA LYS A 326 65.11 4.18 -50.63
C LYS A 326 64.96 4.86 -51.98
N ASN A 327 65.98 5.60 -52.40
CA ASN A 327 66.03 6.21 -53.72
C ASN A 327 65.90 5.07 -54.74
N ILE A 328 64.70 4.89 -55.28
CA ILE A 328 64.49 4.02 -56.43
C ILE A 328 65.13 4.77 -57.60
N ARG A 329 66.34 4.36 -58.00
CA ARG A 329 66.90 4.76 -59.29
C ARG A 329 66.36 3.81 -60.34
N VAL A 330 65.66 4.37 -61.31
CA VAL A 330 65.28 3.69 -62.54
C VAL A 330 66.34 4.04 -63.56
N ASP A 331 66.91 3.04 -64.24
CA ASP A 331 67.89 3.30 -65.29
C ASP A 331 67.22 3.81 -66.58
N GLU A 332 68.03 4.20 -67.57
CA GLU A 332 67.54 4.76 -68.83
C GLU A 332 66.76 3.75 -69.70
N ASN A 333 66.79 2.46 -69.35
CA ASN A 333 66.01 1.41 -70.02
C ASN A 333 64.69 1.10 -69.30
N GLY A 334 64.42 1.73 -68.15
CA GLY A 334 63.19 1.56 -67.38
C GLY A 334 63.25 0.41 -66.36
N ASP A 335 64.42 -0.19 -66.13
CA ASP A 335 64.55 -1.29 -65.17
C ASP A 335 64.79 -0.76 -63.74
N ILE A 336 64.07 -1.34 -62.77
CA ILE A 336 64.18 -1.00 -61.35
C ILE A 336 65.33 -1.81 -60.75
N LEU A 337 66.47 -1.15 -60.48
CA LEU A 337 67.57 -1.77 -59.75
C LEU A 337 67.20 -1.88 -58.25
N ARG A 338 66.93 -3.10 -57.79
CA ARG A 338 66.79 -3.40 -56.35
C ARG A 338 68.17 -3.52 -55.71
N ASP A 339 68.54 -2.54 -54.88
CA ASP A 339 69.62 -2.75 -53.91
C ASP A 339 69.17 -3.78 -52.87
N GLU A 340 69.76 -4.97 -52.90
CA GLU A 340 69.72 -5.98 -51.84
C GLU A 340 70.50 -5.47 -50.62
N GLY A 341 69.89 -4.56 -49.86
CA GLY A 341 70.28 -4.27 -48.49
C GLY A 341 69.46 -5.14 -47.54
N GLU A 342 70.12 -6.03 -46.81
CA GLU A 342 69.53 -6.82 -45.73
C GLU A 342 68.75 -5.94 -44.75
N PHE A 343 67.47 -6.28 -44.54
CA PHE A 343 66.67 -5.71 -43.46
C PHE A 343 67.05 -6.40 -42.15
N THR A 344 67.85 -5.75 -41.31
CA THR A 344 67.99 -6.15 -39.91
C THR A 344 66.84 -5.57 -39.09
N TRP A 345 66.01 -6.45 -38.53
CA TRP A 345 65.00 -6.07 -37.54
C TRP A 345 65.70 -5.73 -36.22
N GLN A 346 65.86 -4.44 -35.92
CA GLN A 346 66.22 -4.03 -34.56
C GLN A 346 64.99 -4.18 -33.66
N LYS A 347 64.93 -5.31 -32.95
CA LYS A 347 64.08 -5.50 -31.77
C LYS A 347 64.46 -4.44 -30.73
N SER A 348 63.63 -3.43 -30.55
CA SER A 348 63.71 -2.55 -29.38
C SER A 348 63.27 -3.35 -28.16
N ALA A 349 64.24 -3.95 -27.48
CA ALA A 349 64.04 -4.52 -26.15
C ALA A 349 63.74 -3.37 -25.18
N SER A 350 62.47 -3.21 -24.82
CA SER A 350 62.08 -2.43 -23.67
C SER A 350 62.63 -3.11 -22.41
N SER A 351 63.48 -2.38 -21.69
CA SER A 351 63.99 -2.71 -20.37
C SER A 351 62.84 -3.08 -19.40
N LEU A 352 62.66 -4.37 -19.13
CA LEU A 352 62.04 -4.82 -17.90
C LEU A 352 63.06 -4.61 -16.78
N GLY A 353 62.76 -3.70 -15.87
CA GLY A 353 63.43 -3.63 -14.57
C GLY A 353 63.19 -4.94 -13.82
N GLN A 354 64.28 -5.60 -13.41
CA GLN A 354 64.24 -6.66 -12.41
C GLN A 354 63.83 -6.07 -11.05
N PRO A 355 63.00 -6.77 -10.26
CA PRO A 355 62.81 -6.44 -8.86
C PRO A 355 64.06 -6.84 -8.06
N SER A 356 64.55 -5.94 -7.22
CA SER A 356 65.54 -6.24 -6.18
C SER A 356 64.87 -7.04 -5.05
N VAL A 357 65.63 -8.03 -4.57
CA VAL A 357 65.37 -8.91 -3.42
C VAL A 357 65.03 -8.15 -2.16
#